data_AF-A0A382LZV2-F1
#
_entry.id   AF-A0A382LZV2-F1
#
_cell.length_a   1.000
_cell.length_b   1.000
_cell.length_c   1.000
_cell.angle_alpha   90.00
_cell.angle_beta   90.00
_cell.angle_gamma   90.00
#
_symmetry.space_group_name_H-M   'P 1'
#
loop_
_entity.id
_entity.type
_entity.pdbx_description
1 polymer ?
#
loop_
_entity_poly.entity_id
_entity_poly.type
_entity_poly.pdbx_seq_one_letter_code
_entity_poly.pdbx_strand_id
1 'polypeptide(L)'
;MTTLIAFFLTALLVSFLCSLLESMLLSVSHAHIAVLIKDGNKSGEIMRSLKEKINRPLAAILTINTIANTVGATGVGAQTFHIFGSKWVAVASCVLTLSILFFSEIIPKTLGANYNKSLLGFSVYMIRIMMIIAWPFVIISEKISTSFNRGNNDQPKASRAELLAMAELSEDEGAIDEQEGDIIENLMQLDNIAAESVMTP
;
A
#
# COMPACT_ATOMS: atom_id res chain seq x y z
N MET A 1 12.07 -21.84 -26.62
CA MET A 1 12.81 -21.56 -25.35
C MET A 1 12.82 -20.07 -25.04
N THR A 2 13.20 -19.21 -25.98
CA THR A 2 13.21 -17.74 -25.82
C THR A 2 11.85 -17.16 -25.40
N THR A 3 10.76 -17.59 -26.05
CA THR A 3 9.39 -17.17 -25.73
C THR A 3 8.96 -17.55 -24.31
N LEU A 4 9.30 -18.75 -23.85
CA LEU A 4 9.00 -19.23 -22.50
C LEU A 4 9.70 -18.36 -21.45
N ILE A 5 11.00 -18.10 -21.65
CA ILE A 5 11.80 -17.25 -20.75
C ILE A 5 11.25 -15.82 -20.75
N ALA A 6 10.85 -15.30 -21.92
CA ALA A 6 10.26 -13.98 -22.03
C ALA A 6 8.95 -13.85 -21.22
N PHE A 7 8.02 -14.82 -21.36
CA PHE A 7 6.79 -14.83 -20.57
C PHE A 7 7.07 -14.94 -19.06
N PHE A 8 7.99 -15.83 -18.69
CA PHE A 8 8.38 -16.04 -17.29
C PHE A 8 8.96 -14.77 -16.66
N LEU A 9 9.96 -14.16 -17.29
CA LEU A 9 10.60 -12.94 -16.79
C LEU A 9 9.66 -11.75 -16.78
N THR A 10 8.83 -11.59 -17.82
CA THR A 10 7.89 -10.47 -17.89
C THR A 10 6.86 -10.57 -16.76
N ALA A 11 6.34 -11.77 -16.50
CA ALA A 11 5.41 -11.99 -15.39
C ALA A 11 6.05 -11.66 -14.04
N LEU A 12 7.27 -12.14 -13.80
CA LEU A 12 7.98 -11.86 -12.54
C LEU A 12 8.27 -10.37 -12.36
N LEU A 13 8.77 -9.68 -13.38
CA LEU A 13 9.12 -8.25 -13.29
C LEU A 13 7.90 -7.38 -13.06
N VAL A 14 6.81 -7.62 -13.81
CA VAL A 14 5.58 -6.84 -13.66
C VAL A 14 4.96 -7.12 -12.30
N SER A 15 4.89 -8.38 -11.87
CA SER A 15 4.36 -8.73 -10.55
C SER A 15 5.21 -8.17 -9.40
N PHE A 16 6.55 -8.23 -9.53
CA PHE A 16 7.49 -7.62 -8.59
C PHE A 16 7.20 -6.13 -8.42
N LEU A 17 7.08 -5.40 -9.54
CA LEU A 17 6.82 -3.97 -9.51
C LEU A 17 5.46 -3.67 -8.87
N CYS A 18 4.42 -4.46 -9.18
CA CYS A 18 3.10 -4.28 -8.59
C CYS A 18 3.14 -4.47 -7.06
N SER A 19 3.71 -5.57 -6.57
CA SER A 19 3.81 -5.87 -5.14
C SER A 19 4.66 -4.85 -4.39
N LEU A 20 5.75 -4.37 -5.00
CA LEU A 20 6.59 -3.30 -4.45
C LEU A 20 5.78 -2.02 -4.24
N LEU A 21 5.05 -1.59 -5.27
CA LEU A 21 4.24 -0.36 -5.26
C LEU A 21 3.06 -0.48 -4.30
N GLU A 22 2.41 -1.65 -4.23
CA GLU A 22 1.33 -1.95 -3.29
C GLU A 22 1.80 -1.75 -1.85
N SER A 23 2.86 -2.45 -1.46
CA SER A 23 3.36 -2.38 -0.09
C SER A 23 3.86 -0.98 0.26
N MET A 24 4.54 -0.32 -0.68
CA MET A 24 4.99 1.04 -0.49
C MET A 24 3.82 2.02 -0.26
N LEU A 25 2.77 1.93 -1.08
CA LEU A 25 1.57 2.76 -0.95
C LEU A 25 0.89 2.58 0.42
N LEU A 26 0.82 1.35 0.91
CA LEU A 26 0.19 1.02 2.19
C LEU A 26 1.03 1.50 3.37
N SER A 27 2.35 1.27 3.34
CA SER A 27 3.26 1.50 4.47
C SER A 27 3.64 2.97 4.71
N VAL A 28 3.46 3.88 3.74
CA VAL A 28 3.77 5.31 3.97
C VAL A 28 2.79 5.93 4.98
N SER A 29 3.29 6.54 6.06
CA SER A 29 2.44 7.20 7.05
C SER A 29 1.91 8.57 6.58
N HIS A 30 0.76 8.99 7.13
CA HIS A 30 0.21 10.32 6.87
C HIS A 30 1.13 11.44 7.34
N ALA A 31 1.83 11.24 8.48
CA ALA A 31 2.82 12.18 8.99
C ALA A 31 3.97 12.39 8.01
N HIS A 32 4.51 11.32 7.42
CA HIS A 32 5.58 11.44 6.43
C HIS A 32 5.14 12.21 5.18
N ILE A 33 3.91 11.97 4.69
CA ILE A 33 3.34 12.73 3.57
C ILE A 33 3.22 14.22 3.92
N ALA A 34 2.78 14.56 5.13
CA ALA A 34 2.66 15.94 5.58
C ALA A 34 4.02 16.66 5.62
N VAL A 35 5.08 15.97 6.07
CA VAL A 35 6.46 16.50 6.02
C VAL A 35 6.88 16.78 4.58
N LEU A 36 6.69 15.86 3.64
CA LEU A 36 7.05 16.07 2.23
C LEU A 36 6.31 17.27 1.61
N ILE A 37 5.04 17.48 1.96
CA ILE A 37 4.26 18.62 1.46
C ILE A 37 4.82 19.93 2.04
N LYS A 38 5.16 19.95 3.33
CA LYS A 38 5.78 21.11 3.99
C LYS A 38 7.14 21.47 3.37
N ASP A 39 7.90 20.46 2.96
CA ASP A 39 9.19 20.62 2.26
C ASP A 39 9.02 21.01 0.77
N GLY A 40 7.80 21.23 0.30
CA GLY A 40 7.51 21.65 -1.08
C GLY A 40 7.68 20.54 -2.13
N ASN A 41 7.73 19.27 -1.71
CA ASN A 41 7.92 18.15 -2.63
C ASN A 41 6.60 17.73 -3.28
N LYS A 42 6.52 17.89 -4.61
CA LYS A 42 5.34 17.50 -5.43
C LYS A 42 4.92 16.04 -5.24
N SER A 43 5.86 15.14 -4.97
CA SER A 43 5.54 13.73 -4.73
C SER A 43 4.68 13.53 -3.48
N GLY A 44 4.80 14.41 -2.47
CA GLY A 44 3.96 14.42 -1.28
C GLY A 44 2.49 14.75 -1.60
N GLU A 45 2.25 15.78 -2.41
CA GLU A 45 0.89 16.16 -2.82
C GLU A 45 0.19 15.05 -3.61
N ILE A 46 0.91 14.42 -4.55
CA ILE A 46 0.35 13.34 -5.34
C ILE A 46 0.11 12.12 -4.43
N MET A 47 1.05 11.75 -3.55
CA MET A 47 0.85 10.64 -2.62
C MET A 47 -0.35 10.86 -1.70
N ARG A 48 -0.57 12.10 -1.22
CA ARG A 48 -1.77 12.47 -0.47
C ARG A 48 -3.04 12.16 -1.26
N SER A 49 -3.10 12.58 -2.53
CA SER A 49 -4.26 12.30 -3.39
C SER A 49 -4.48 10.80 -3.64
N LEU A 50 -3.40 10.01 -3.71
CA LEU A 50 -3.46 8.56 -3.86
C LEU A 50 -4.00 7.90 -2.57
N LYS A 51 -3.54 8.33 -1.39
CA LYS A 51 -4.01 7.83 -0.10
C LYS A 51 -5.45 8.23 0.21
N GLU A 52 -5.88 9.44 -0.15
CA GLU A 52 -7.26 9.88 0.06
C GLU A 52 -8.28 9.02 -0.70
N LYS A 53 -7.89 8.47 -1.86
CA LYS A 53 -8.71 7.57 -2.67
C LYS A 53 -8.03 6.23 -2.88
N ILE A 54 -7.55 5.61 -1.80
CA ILE A 54 -6.67 4.42 -1.84
C ILE A 54 -7.20 3.23 -2.67
N ASN A 55 -8.53 3.10 -2.78
CA ASN A 55 -9.15 2.04 -3.58
C ASN A 55 -8.81 2.16 -5.07
N ARG A 56 -8.62 3.37 -5.61
CA ARG A 56 -8.28 3.58 -7.02
C ARG A 56 -6.89 3.05 -7.39
N PRO A 57 -5.79 3.48 -6.73
CA PRO A 57 -4.46 2.94 -7.02
C PRO A 57 -4.34 1.46 -6.66
N LEU A 58 -4.95 0.99 -5.55
CA LEU A 58 -4.94 -0.43 -5.21
C LEU A 58 -5.62 -1.28 -6.29
N ALA A 59 -6.80 -0.86 -6.77
CA ALA A 59 -7.48 -1.57 -7.85
C ALA A 59 -6.62 -1.65 -9.11
N ALA A 60 -5.94 -0.56 -9.49
CA ALA A 60 -5.05 -0.56 -10.64
C ALA A 60 -3.88 -1.54 -10.47
N ILE A 61 -3.19 -1.48 -9.33
CA ILE A 61 -2.02 -2.32 -9.02
C ILE A 61 -2.41 -3.79 -8.99
N LEU A 62 -3.46 -4.14 -8.25
CA LEU A 62 -3.95 -5.52 -8.12
C LEU A 62 -4.43 -6.09 -9.46
N THR A 63 -5.10 -5.26 -10.26
CA THR A 63 -5.55 -5.69 -11.60
C THR A 63 -4.37 -6.03 -12.49
N ILE A 64 -3.36 -5.15 -12.56
CA ILE A 64 -2.17 -5.39 -13.39
C ILE A 64 -1.39 -6.61 -12.89
N ASN A 65 -1.25 -6.77 -11.57
CA ASN A 65 -0.60 -7.95 -10.98
C ASN A 65 -1.32 -9.24 -11.38
N THR A 66 -2.65 -9.25 -11.26
CA THR A 66 -3.48 -10.41 -11.60
C THR A 66 -3.37 -10.77 -13.07
N ILE A 67 -3.40 -9.76 -13.96
CA ILE A 67 -3.23 -9.96 -15.40
C ILE A 67 -1.83 -10.52 -15.69
N ALA A 68 -0.78 -9.94 -15.10
CA ALA A 68 0.60 -10.39 -15.30
C ALA A 68 0.79 -11.85 -14.86
N ASN A 69 0.27 -12.23 -13.70
CA ASN A 69 0.37 -13.58 -13.18
C ASN A 69 -0.45 -14.58 -14.02
N THR A 70 -1.65 -14.19 -14.44
CA THR A 70 -2.53 -15.05 -15.26
C THR A 70 -1.96 -15.26 -16.66
N VAL A 71 -1.51 -14.18 -17.32
CA VAL A 71 -0.89 -14.23 -18.65
C VAL A 71 0.46 -14.94 -18.57
N GLY A 72 1.24 -14.70 -17.51
CA GLY A 72 2.49 -15.40 -17.24
C GLY A 72 2.29 -16.90 -17.09
N ALA A 73 1.37 -17.32 -16.22
CA ALA A 73 1.06 -18.73 -16.00
C ALA A 73 0.51 -19.42 -17.25
N THR A 74 -0.44 -18.76 -17.94
CA THR A 74 -1.02 -19.29 -19.18
C THR A 74 0.04 -19.38 -20.29
N GLY A 75 0.87 -18.35 -20.44
CA GLY A 75 1.93 -18.28 -21.45
C GLY A 75 3.03 -19.30 -21.20
N VAL A 76 3.56 -19.39 -19.97
CA VAL A 76 4.56 -20.38 -19.58
C VAL A 76 3.99 -21.80 -19.70
N GLY A 77 2.75 -22.02 -19.27
CA GLY A 77 2.08 -23.32 -19.40
C GLY A 77 1.93 -23.76 -20.86
N ALA A 78 1.43 -22.88 -21.73
CA ALA A 78 1.27 -23.16 -23.16
C ALA A 78 2.61 -23.43 -23.86
N GLN A 79 3.64 -22.64 -23.56
CA GLN A 79 4.98 -22.85 -24.13
C GLN A 79 5.65 -24.12 -23.60
N THR A 80 5.44 -24.44 -22.31
CA THR A 80 5.95 -25.69 -21.73
C THR A 80 5.30 -26.89 -22.39
N PHE A 81 3.98 -26.84 -22.60
CA PHE A 81 3.25 -27.90 -23.30
C PHE A 81 3.81 -28.13 -24.71
N HIS A 82 4.03 -27.06 -25.46
CA HIS A 82 4.52 -27.15 -26.84
C HIS A 82 5.93 -27.74 -26.93
N ILE A 83 6.81 -27.45 -25.96
CA ILE A 83 8.25 -27.78 -26.09
C ILE A 83 8.62 -29.04 -25.32
N PHE A 84 8.05 -29.23 -24.14
CA PHE A 84 8.36 -30.36 -23.25
C PHE A 84 7.24 -31.40 -23.19
N GLY A 85 6.04 -31.06 -23.66
CA GLY A 85 4.86 -31.93 -23.60
C GLY A 85 4.10 -31.81 -22.28
N SER A 86 2.95 -32.49 -22.20
CA SER A 86 1.98 -32.36 -21.10
C SER A 86 2.53 -32.68 -19.72
N LYS A 87 3.43 -33.67 -19.60
CA LYS A 87 3.99 -34.13 -18.32
C LYS A 87 4.72 -33.01 -17.56
N TRP A 88 5.35 -32.08 -18.28
CA TRP A 88 6.17 -31.02 -17.68
C TRP A 88 5.38 -29.76 -17.33
N VAL A 89 4.14 -29.62 -17.82
CA VAL A 89 3.31 -28.43 -17.55
C VAL A 89 3.03 -28.27 -16.06
N ALA A 90 2.68 -29.36 -15.37
CA ALA A 90 2.40 -29.31 -13.93
C ALA A 90 3.63 -28.89 -13.12
N VAL A 91 4.80 -29.43 -13.47
CA VAL A 91 6.08 -29.09 -12.81
C VAL A 91 6.45 -27.63 -13.08
N ALA A 92 6.35 -27.16 -14.32
CA ALA A 92 6.64 -25.78 -14.68
C ALA A 92 5.70 -24.78 -14.01
N SER A 93 4.40 -25.10 -13.92
CA SER A 93 3.43 -24.28 -13.19
C SER A 93 3.77 -24.20 -11.71
N CYS A 94 4.14 -25.31 -11.07
CA CYS A 94 4.55 -25.32 -9.67
C CYS A 94 5.79 -24.44 -9.43
N VAL A 95 6.83 -24.60 -10.28
CA VAL A 95 8.05 -23.79 -10.22
C VAL A 95 7.75 -22.31 -10.44
N LEU A 96 6.90 -21.97 -11.40
CA LEU A 96 6.50 -20.59 -11.67
C LEU A 96 5.76 -19.98 -10.47
N THR A 97 4.78 -20.68 -9.91
CA THR A 97 4.00 -20.18 -8.77
C THR A 97 4.91 -19.93 -7.55
N LEU A 98 5.81 -20.86 -7.24
CA LEU A 98 6.79 -20.66 -6.16
C LEU A 98 7.71 -19.47 -6.47
N SER A 99 8.12 -19.31 -7.73
CA SER A 99 8.96 -18.18 -8.13
C SER A 99 8.24 -16.84 -7.96
N ILE A 100 6.97 -16.74 -8.37
CA ILE A 100 6.16 -15.54 -8.17
C ILE A 100 6.00 -15.25 -6.68
N LEU A 101 5.68 -16.27 -5.87
CA LEU A 101 5.47 -16.11 -4.43
C LEU A 101 6.73 -15.53 -3.74
N PHE A 102 7.90 -16.13 -3.95
CA PHE A 102 9.11 -15.67 -3.27
C PHE A 102 9.67 -14.39 -3.88
N PHE A 103 9.86 -14.36 -5.20
CA PHE A 103 10.57 -13.26 -5.87
C PHE A 103 9.68 -12.06 -6.16
N SER A 104 8.40 -12.27 -6.47
CA SER A 104 7.50 -11.20 -6.90
C SER A 104 6.48 -10.77 -5.85
N GLU A 105 6.25 -11.55 -4.79
CA GLU A 105 5.35 -11.15 -3.70
C GLU A 105 6.08 -10.90 -2.38
N ILE A 106 6.80 -11.88 -1.84
CA ILE A 106 7.39 -11.76 -0.50
C ILE A 106 8.49 -10.71 -0.47
N ILE A 107 9.55 -10.88 -1.28
CA ILE A 107 10.70 -9.97 -1.30
C ILE A 107 10.28 -8.52 -1.62
N PRO A 108 9.46 -8.25 -2.65
CA PRO A 108 9.16 -6.87 -3.03
C PRO A 108 8.26 -6.19 -2.01
N LYS A 109 7.35 -6.92 -1.35
CA LYS A 109 6.54 -6.36 -0.26
C LYS A 109 7.42 -5.94 0.91
N THR A 110 8.36 -6.78 1.32
CA THR A 110 9.32 -6.41 2.38
C THR A 110 10.14 -5.18 2.00
N LEU A 111 10.62 -5.09 0.76
CA LEU A 111 11.35 -3.92 0.28
C LEU A 111 10.48 -2.66 0.24
N GLY A 112 9.25 -2.77 -0.26
CA GLY A 112 8.33 -1.64 -0.37
C GLY A 112 7.94 -1.07 0.99
N ALA A 113 7.73 -1.94 1.98
CA ALA A 113 7.46 -1.54 3.36
C ALA A 113 8.65 -0.83 4.01
N ASN A 114 9.85 -1.40 3.90
CA ASN A 114 11.04 -0.91 4.61
C ASN A 114 11.69 0.30 3.94
N TYR A 115 11.68 0.39 2.60
CA TYR A 115 12.34 1.46 1.84
C TYR A 115 11.35 2.50 1.30
N ASN A 116 10.20 2.66 1.95
CA ASN A 116 9.11 3.50 1.49
C ASN A 116 9.53 4.97 1.24
N LYS A 117 10.42 5.55 2.07
CA LYS A 117 10.87 6.95 1.93
C LYS A 117 11.67 7.18 0.64
N SER A 118 12.60 6.27 0.32
CA SER A 118 13.46 6.39 -0.87
C SER A 118 12.70 6.09 -2.16
N LEU A 119 11.73 5.18 -2.11
CA LEU A 119 10.95 4.75 -3.27
C LEU A 119 9.81 5.71 -3.62
N LEU A 120 9.44 6.62 -2.72
CA LEU A 120 8.24 7.47 -2.84
C LEU A 120 8.19 8.26 -4.15
N GLY A 121 9.30 8.92 -4.51
CA GLY A 121 9.36 9.71 -5.74
C GLY A 121 9.00 8.86 -6.97
N PHE A 122 9.63 7.69 -7.12
CA PHE A 122 9.39 6.77 -8.24
C PHE A 122 7.98 6.15 -8.19
N SER A 123 7.57 5.66 -7.01
CA SER A 123 6.33 4.93 -6.83
C SER A 123 5.10 5.75 -7.20
N VAL A 124 5.08 7.03 -6.80
CA VAL A 124 3.96 7.94 -7.04
C VAL A 124 3.66 8.09 -8.54
N TYR A 125 4.69 8.26 -9.37
CA TYR A 125 4.50 8.39 -10.82
C TYR A 125 4.13 7.07 -11.47
N MET A 126 4.75 5.96 -11.04
CA MET A 126 4.42 4.63 -11.57
C MET A 126 2.98 4.24 -11.27
N ILE A 127 2.49 4.46 -10.05
CA ILE A 127 1.10 4.20 -9.69
C ILE A 127 0.14 5.02 -10.57
N ARG A 128 0.50 6.27 -10.90
CA ARG A 128 -0.30 7.11 -11.80
C ARG A 128 -0.41 6.52 -13.20
N ILE A 129 0.71 6.03 -13.74
CA ILE A 129 0.73 5.36 -15.04
C ILE A 129 -0.12 4.08 -15.00
N MET A 130 0.01 3.28 -13.95
CA MET A 130 -0.78 2.06 -13.75
C MET A 130 -2.29 2.36 -13.68
N MET A 131 -2.69 3.45 -13.02
CA MET A 131 -4.10 3.88 -12.99
C MET A 131 -4.63 4.28 -14.36
N ILE A 132 -3.81 4.85 -15.24
CA ILE A 132 -4.23 5.19 -16.61
C ILE A 132 -4.40 3.91 -17.44
N ILE A 133 -3.45 2.97 -17.32
CA ILE A 133 -3.51 1.67 -18.02
C ILE A 133 -4.72 0.86 -17.57
N ALA A 134 -4.98 0.81 -16.26
CA ALA A 134 -6.08 0.06 -15.66
C ALA A 134 -7.35 0.90 -15.44
N TRP A 135 -7.47 2.07 -16.11
CA TRP A 135 -8.58 3.00 -15.91
C TRP A 135 -10.00 2.39 -15.94
N PRO A 136 -10.36 1.48 -16.86
CA PRO A 136 -11.70 0.90 -16.85
C PRO A 136 -11.98 0.11 -15.55
N PHE A 137 -10.98 -0.60 -15.02
CA PHE A 137 -11.10 -1.37 -13.78
C PHE A 137 -11.15 -0.46 -12.55
N VAL A 138 -10.40 0.65 -12.57
CA VAL A 138 -10.43 1.66 -11.50
C VAL A 138 -11.84 2.24 -11.32
N ILE A 139 -12.54 2.56 -12.41
CA ILE A 139 -13.91 3.08 -12.35
C ILE A 139 -14.89 2.05 -11.78
N ILE A 140 -14.75 0.79 -12.19
CA ILE A 140 -15.59 -0.30 -11.69
C ILE A 140 -15.40 -0.46 -10.17
N SER A 141 -14.15 -0.48 -9.72
CA SER A 141 -13.82 -0.55 -8.29
C SER A 141 -14.41 0.62 -7.49
N GLU A 142 -14.34 1.84 -8.04
CA GLU A 142 -14.92 3.02 -7.38
C GLU A 142 -16.45 2.95 -7.28
N LYS A 143 -17.13 2.48 -8.33
CA LYS A 143 -18.59 2.27 -8.29
C LYS A 143 -19.00 1.22 -7.25
N ILE A 144 -18.22 0.14 -7.13
CA ILE A 144 -18.47 -0.89 -6.12
C ILE A 144 -18.26 -0.30 -4.71
N SER A 145 -17.13 0.38 -4.49
CA SER A 145 -16.78 0.93 -3.18
C SER A 145 -17.77 2.00 -2.71
N THR A 146 -18.24 2.89 -3.59
CA THR A 146 -19.27 3.90 -3.26
C THR A 146 -20.64 3.30 -2.99
N SER A 147 -20.94 2.13 -3.59
CA SER A 147 -22.17 1.40 -3.28
C SER A 147 -22.14 0.78 -1.87
N PHE A 148 -20.97 0.36 -1.39
CA PHE A 148 -20.78 -0.22 -0.06
C PHE A 148 -20.62 0.82 1.06
N ASN A 149 -19.99 1.97 0.78
CA ASN A 149 -19.68 3.01 1.79
C ASN A 149 -20.84 3.96 2.13
N ARG A 150 -22.07 3.61 1.77
CA ARG A 150 -23.25 4.49 1.84
C ARG A 150 -23.78 4.77 3.27
N GLY A 151 -22.98 4.52 4.31
CA GLY A 151 -23.42 4.60 5.71
C GLY A 151 -22.39 5.04 6.76
N ASN A 152 -21.19 5.54 6.41
CA ASN A 152 -20.14 5.79 7.42
C ASN A 152 -19.51 7.21 7.41
N ASN A 153 -20.28 8.24 7.03
CA ASN A 153 -19.71 9.56 6.74
C ASN A 153 -19.50 10.50 7.95
N ASP A 154 -19.83 10.07 9.18
CA ASP A 154 -19.82 10.93 10.37
C ASP A 154 -18.92 10.45 11.52
N GLN A 155 -17.99 9.52 11.29
CA GLN A 155 -16.97 9.22 12.30
C GLN A 155 -15.72 10.11 12.09
N PRO A 156 -15.29 10.90 13.10
CA PRO A 156 -14.03 11.60 13.05
C PRO A 156 -12.90 10.61 12.71
N LYS A 157 -12.05 10.95 11.72
CA LYS A 157 -10.95 10.09 11.25
C LYS A 157 -9.87 9.78 12.30
N ALA A 158 -9.92 10.47 13.44
CA ALA A 158 -9.10 10.21 14.61
C ALA A 158 -9.96 10.46 15.86
N SER A 159 -10.17 9.43 16.67
CA SER A 159 -10.77 9.58 18.00
C SER A 159 -9.74 10.16 18.98
N ARG A 160 -10.17 10.90 20.01
CA ARG A 160 -9.25 11.32 21.09
C ARG A 160 -8.53 10.12 21.72
N ALA A 161 -9.21 8.99 21.83
CA ALA A 161 -8.62 7.74 22.31
C ALA A 161 -7.50 7.23 21.39
N GLU A 162 -7.62 7.40 20.08
CA GLU A 162 -6.56 7.01 19.13
C GLU A 162 -5.36 7.95 19.24
N LEU A 163 -5.57 9.25 19.46
CA LEU A 163 -4.48 10.21 19.65
C LEU A 163 -3.71 9.96 20.95
N LEU A 164 -4.41 9.64 22.04
CA LEU A 164 -3.79 9.23 23.30
C LEU A 164 -2.95 7.97 23.13
N ALA A 165 -3.51 6.93 22.50
CA ALA A 165 -2.79 5.68 22.23
C ALA A 165 -1.55 5.88 21.33
N MET A 166 -1.58 6.83 20.38
CA MET A 166 -0.41 7.15 19.57
C MET A 166 0.68 7.88 20.37
N ALA A 167 0.31 8.73 21.34
CA ALA A 167 1.27 9.39 22.22
C ALA A 167 1.95 8.38 23.14
N GLU A 168 1.17 7.51 23.80
CA GLU A 168 1.66 6.43 24.66
C GLU A 168 2.59 5.48 23.90
N LEU A 169 2.23 5.08 22.67
CA LEU A 169 3.10 4.26 21.82
C LEU A 169 4.41 4.98 21.44
N SER A 170 4.35 6.30 21.23
CA SER A 170 5.55 7.08 20.90
C SER A 170 6.49 7.23 22.11
N GLU A 171 5.94 7.26 23.32
CA GLU A 171 6.69 7.26 24.58
C GLU A 171 7.36 5.91 24.82
N ASP A 172 6.62 4.80 24.66
CA ASP A 172 7.14 3.43 24.76
C ASP A 172 8.26 3.14 23.74
N GLU A 173 8.14 3.70 22.52
CA GLU A 173 9.17 3.59 21.48
C GLU A 173 10.37 4.54 21.70
N GLY A 174 10.33 5.38 22.73
CA GLY A 174 11.37 6.36 23.08
C GLY A 174 11.50 7.51 22.08
N ALA A 175 10.45 7.77 21.31
CA ALA A 175 10.40 8.88 20.35
C ALA A 175 10.04 10.22 21.01
N ILE A 176 9.34 10.18 22.15
CA ILE A 176 9.05 11.31 23.04
C ILE A 176 9.43 10.96 24.48
N ASP A 177 9.73 11.97 25.29
CA ASP A 177 10.03 11.78 26.72
C ASP A 177 8.74 11.59 27.54
N GLU A 178 8.82 10.92 28.69
CA GLU A 178 7.68 10.65 29.59
C GLU A 178 6.94 11.94 29.96
N GLN A 179 7.69 13.02 30.19
CA GLN A 179 7.12 14.35 30.49
C GLN A 179 6.33 14.95 29.31
N GLU A 180 6.73 14.66 28.07
CA GLU A 180 6.02 15.12 26.88
C GLU A 180 4.73 14.31 26.66
N GLY A 181 4.77 13.01 26.95
CA GLY A 181 3.60 12.11 26.94
C GLY A 181 2.52 12.57 27.92
N ASP A 182 2.91 12.79 29.18
CA ASP A 182 2.04 13.29 30.24
C ASP A 182 1.34 14.61 29.86
N ILE A 183 2.06 15.53 29.22
CA ILE A 183 1.50 16.83 28.80
C ILE A 183 0.43 16.64 27.72
N ILE A 184 0.66 15.75 26.75
CA ILE A 184 -0.28 15.46 25.67
C ILE A 184 -1.55 14.80 26.25
N GLU A 185 -1.39 13.86 27.19
CA GLU A 185 -2.53 13.23 27.84
C GLU A 185 -3.39 14.25 28.60
N ASN A 186 -2.74 15.07 29.43
CA ASN A 186 -3.43 16.10 30.21
C ASN A 186 -4.16 17.12 29.32
N LEU A 187 -3.56 17.53 28.20
CA LEU A 187 -4.22 18.41 27.22
C LEU A 187 -5.48 17.77 26.60
N MET A 188 -5.45 16.47 26.32
CA MET A 188 -6.60 15.75 25.76
C MET A 188 -7.72 15.55 26.77
N GLN A 189 -7.42 15.56 28.08
CA GLN A 189 -8.41 15.44 29.15
C GLN A 189 -8.97 16.80 29.62
N LEU A 190 -8.26 17.90 29.36
CA LEU A 190 -8.58 19.24 29.86
C LEU A 190 -10.01 19.73 29.54
N ASP A 191 -10.55 19.38 28.37
CA ASP A 191 -11.91 19.76 27.94
C ASP A 191 -13.02 19.08 28.78
N ASN A 192 -12.69 17.97 29.45
CA ASN A 192 -13.61 17.26 30.35
C ASN A 192 -13.48 17.73 31.81
N ILE A 193 -12.52 18.62 32.12
CA ILE A 193 -12.31 19.15 33.46
C ILE A 193 -13.14 20.42 33.61
N ALA A 194 -14.13 20.39 34.50
CA ALA A 194 -14.90 21.58 34.84
C ALA A 194 -14.01 22.60 35.55
N ALA A 195 -14.13 23.88 35.21
CA ALA A 195 -13.33 24.94 35.81
C ALA A 195 -13.46 24.98 37.35
N GLU A 196 -14.64 24.66 37.87
CA GLU A 196 -14.93 24.54 39.31
C GLU A 196 -14.03 23.50 40.01
N SER A 197 -13.59 22.47 39.29
CA SER A 197 -12.73 21.39 39.83
C SER A 197 -11.27 21.80 40.04
N VAL A 198 -10.84 22.95 39.49
CA VAL A 198 -9.44 23.41 39.51
C VAL A 198 -9.31 24.77 40.21
N MET A 199 -10.42 25.36 40.65
CA MET A 199 -10.40 26.61 41.41
C MET A 199 -9.79 26.37 42.80
N THR A 200 -8.86 27.24 43.17
CA THR A 200 -8.38 27.36 44.56
C THR A 200 -9.15 28.52 45.24
N PRO A 201 -9.51 28.39 46.54
CA PRO A 201 -10.37 29.34 47.24
C PRO A 201 -9.78 30.74 47.38
#